data_AF-M0N0D7-F1
#
_entry.id   AF-M0N0D7-F1
#
_cell.length_a   1.000
_cell.length_b   1.000
_cell.length_c   1.000
_cell.angle_alpha   90.00
_cell.angle_beta   90.00
_cell.angle_gamma   90.00
#
_symmetry.space_group_name_H-M   'P 1'
#
loop_
_entity.id
_entity.type
_entity.pdbx_description
1 polymer ?
#
loop_
_entity_poly.entity_id
_entity_poly.type
_entity_poly.pdbx_seq_one_letter_code
_entity_poly.pdbx_strand_id
1 'polypeptide(L)' 'MNRSRFTPTQGITIVVLGLLIVSALGTVPTGVLAQTSESEPNDAQDAATVIEDSEVNGEIGDEGDVDWYEFRVEGLY' A
#
# COMPACT_ATOMS: atom_id res chain seq x y z
N MET A 1 8.91 31.87 -31.89
CA MET A 1 7.77 31.44 -31.06
C MET A 1 7.26 30.10 -31.56
N ASN A 2 7.31 29.04 -30.76
CA ASN A 2 6.53 27.83 -30.99
C ASN A 2 6.25 27.18 -29.62
N ARG A 3 5.02 27.30 -29.12
CA ARG A 3 4.58 26.68 -27.86
C ARG A 3 4.05 25.30 -28.21
N SER A 4 4.91 24.30 -28.16
CA SER A 4 4.50 22.89 -28.27
C SER A 4 3.60 22.56 -27.08
N ARG A 5 2.35 22.24 -27.40
CA ARG A 5 1.29 21.93 -26.45
C ARG A 5 1.60 20.58 -25.82
N PHE A 6 1.75 20.53 -24.50
CA PHE A 6 1.71 19.28 -23.75
C PHE A 6 0.29 18.72 -23.84
N THR A 7 0.13 17.55 -24.44
CA THR A 7 -1.07 16.72 -24.29
C THR A 7 -0.85 15.81 -23.09
N PRO A 8 -1.63 15.91 -22.01
CA PRO A 8 -1.56 14.93 -20.94
C PRO A 8 -2.19 13.62 -21.45
N THR A 9 -1.40 12.56 -21.53
CA THR A 9 -1.89 11.23 -21.88
C THR A 9 -2.79 10.74 -20.75
N GLN A 10 -4.09 10.73 -21.01
CA GLN A 10 -5.09 10.12 -20.16
C GLN A 10 -4.89 8.60 -20.11
N GLY A 11 -4.91 8.05 -18.90
CA GLY A 11 -5.47 6.72 -18.61
C GLY A 11 -4.57 5.52 -18.88
N ILE A 12 -3.66 5.23 -17.96
CA ILE A 12 -3.34 3.83 -17.66
C ILE A 12 -4.25 3.42 -16.50
N THR A 13 -5.48 3.01 -16.81
CA THR A 13 -6.30 2.26 -15.86
C THR A 13 -5.81 0.81 -15.93
N ILE A 14 -5.03 0.37 -14.95
CA ILE A 14 -4.76 -1.07 -14.79
C ILE A 14 -6.03 -1.69 -14.19
N VAL A 15 -6.91 -2.21 -15.05
CA VAL A 15 -7.99 -3.10 -14.60
C VAL A 15 -7.35 -4.46 -14.34
N VAL A 16 -7.05 -4.77 -13.08
CA VAL A 16 -6.68 -6.14 -12.69
C VAL A 16 -7.95 -7.00 -12.72
N LEU A 17 -8.23 -7.61 -13.87
CA LEU A 17 -9.26 -8.64 -13.99
C LEU A 17 -8.78 -9.88 -13.22
N GLY A 18 -9.38 -10.11 -12.06
CA GLY A 18 -9.16 -11.31 -11.27
C GLY A 18 -9.53 -12.57 -12.05
N LEU A 19 -8.53 -13.37 -12.41
CA LEU A 19 -8.71 -14.76 -12.80
C LEU A 19 -7.81 -15.63 -11.92
N LEU A 20 -8.36 -16.06 -10.78
CA LEU A 20 -7.76 -17.11 -9.95
C LEU A 20 -8.31 -18.46 -10.45
N ILE A 21 -7.51 -19.23 -11.19
CA ILE A 21 -7.78 -20.66 -11.39
C ILE A 21 -6.81 -21.42 -10.49
N VAL A 22 -7.28 -21.89 -9.35
CA VAL A 22 -6.52 -22.83 -8.50
C VAL A 22 -7.30 -24.14 -8.45
N SER A 23 -6.90 -25.10 -9.26
CA SER A 23 -7.35 -26.48 -9.16
C SER A 23 -6.20 -27.36 -8.69
N ALA A 24 -5.99 -27.39 -7.37
CA ALA A 24 -5.29 -28.48 -6.70
C ALA A 24 -5.87 -28.61 -5.27
N LEU A 25 -6.57 -29.72 -5.02
CA LEU A 25 -7.14 -30.07 -3.72
C LEU A 25 -6.01 -30.47 -2.76
N GLY A 26 -5.42 -29.47 -2.12
CA GLY A 26 -4.62 -29.65 -0.91
C GLY A 26 -5.01 -28.54 0.05
N THR A 27 -5.50 -28.89 1.23
CA THR A 27 -5.69 -27.93 2.32
C THR A 27 -4.30 -27.44 2.74
N VAL A 28 -3.81 -26.40 2.07
CA VAL A 28 -2.82 -25.53 2.67
C VAL A 28 -3.53 -24.94 3.90
N PRO A 29 -2.97 -25.07 5.12
CA PRO A 29 -3.41 -24.21 6.20
C PRO A 29 -3.08 -22.79 5.73
N THR A 30 -4.04 -22.12 5.09
CA THR A 30 -3.95 -20.72 4.79
C THR A 30 -4.17 -20.00 6.11
N GLY A 31 -3.14 -20.06 6.97
CA GLY A 31 -2.82 -18.94 7.82
C GLY A 31 -2.50 -17.81 6.87
N VAL A 32 -3.53 -17.18 6.31
CA VAL A 32 -3.43 -15.84 5.76
C VAL A 32 -2.97 -15.05 6.97
N LEU A 33 -1.68 -14.79 7.08
CA LEU A 33 -1.19 -13.78 7.99
C LEU A 33 -1.98 -12.54 7.57
N ALA A 34 -2.82 -12.03 8.48
CA ALA A 34 -3.61 -10.85 8.21
C ALA A 34 -2.60 -9.74 7.88
N GLN A 35 -2.43 -9.48 6.59
CA GLN A 35 -1.50 -8.48 6.13
C GLN A 35 -2.18 -7.15 6.38
N THR A 36 -1.54 -6.33 7.21
CA THR A 36 -2.00 -4.98 7.50
C THR A 36 -1.62 -4.08 6.34
N SER A 37 -2.48 -3.14 6.00
CA SER A 37 -2.20 -2.09 5.02
C SER A 37 -2.04 -0.75 5.74
N GLU A 38 -1.38 0.19 5.10
CA GLU A 38 -1.30 1.58 5.54
C GLU A 38 -2.69 2.20 5.76
N SER A 39 -2.73 3.24 6.59
CA SER A 39 -3.97 3.92 6.94
C SER A 39 -3.95 5.37 6.49
N GLU A 40 -4.49 5.65 5.30
CA GLU A 40 -4.65 7.01 4.79
C GLU A 40 -5.80 7.80 5.47
N PRO A 41 -5.69 9.14 5.60
CA PRO A 41 -4.51 9.96 5.28
C PRO A 41 -3.43 9.84 6.37
N ASN A 42 -2.17 9.65 5.99
CA ASN A 42 -1.03 9.60 6.92
C ASN A 42 0.09 10.60 6.56
N ASP A 43 -0.24 11.64 5.78
CA ASP A 43 0.64 12.73 5.29
C ASP A 43 1.37 13.56 6.37
N ALA A 44 1.09 13.32 7.66
CA ALA A 44 1.59 14.10 8.77
C ALA A 44 1.94 13.21 9.97
N GLN A 45 2.91 13.66 10.77
CA GLN A 45 3.40 12.92 11.93
C GLN A 45 2.30 12.57 12.95
N ASP A 46 1.28 13.42 13.11
CA ASP A 46 0.14 13.19 14.01
C ASP A 46 -0.95 12.28 13.42
N ALA A 47 -0.81 11.88 12.16
CA ALA A 47 -1.68 10.95 11.45
C ALA A 47 -0.95 9.65 11.03
N ALA A 48 0.23 9.38 11.61
CA ALA A 48 1.07 8.26 11.23
C ALA A 48 0.36 6.89 11.33
N THR A 49 0.62 6.02 10.35
CA THR A 49 0.20 4.61 10.41
C THR A 49 0.95 3.88 11.53
N VAL A 50 0.22 3.21 12.41
CA VAL A 50 0.83 2.42 13.51
C VAL A 50 1.36 1.09 12.99
N ILE A 51 2.61 0.80 13.27
CA ILE A 51 3.24 -0.51 13.06
C ILE A 51 3.26 -1.25 14.41
N GLU A 52 2.55 -2.38 14.44
CA GLU A 52 2.61 -3.34 15.55
C GLU A 52 3.60 -4.49 15.21
N ASP A 53 3.17 -5.74 15.29
CA ASP A 53 4.03 -6.92 15.08
C ASP A 53 3.93 -7.54 13.67
N SER A 54 3.12 -6.96 12.78
CA SER A 54 2.86 -7.46 11.43
C SER A 54 3.48 -6.60 10.33
N GLU A 55 3.74 -7.22 9.18
CA GLU A 55 4.08 -6.51 7.94
C GLU A 55 2.94 -5.55 7.56
N VAL A 56 3.30 -4.29 7.31
CA VAL A 56 2.39 -3.27 6.79
C VAL A 56 2.75 -3.00 5.33
N ASN A 57 1.77 -3.20 4.44
CA ASN A 57 1.89 -2.81 3.04
C ASN A 57 1.47 -1.36 2.83
N GLY A 58 2.21 -0.62 2.04
CA GLY A 58 1.78 0.68 1.54
C GLY A 58 2.16 0.92 0.07
N GLU A 59 1.64 2.01 -0.48
CA GLU A 59 1.90 2.52 -1.81
C GLU A 59 2.14 4.04 -1.74
N ILE A 60 3.36 4.48 -2.07
CA ILE A 60 3.61 5.90 -2.34
C ILE A 60 2.93 6.28 -3.66
N GLY A 61 1.88 7.08 -3.58
CA GLY A 61 1.02 7.51 -4.67
C GLY A 61 1.59 8.63 -5.54
N ASP A 62 0.76 9.63 -5.83
CA ASP A 62 1.11 10.75 -6.72
C ASP A 62 2.16 11.70 -6.09
N GLU A 63 2.68 12.63 -6.90
CA GLU A 63 3.62 13.65 -6.40
C GLU A 63 3.02 14.44 -5.24
N GLY A 64 3.65 14.30 -4.06
CA GLY A 64 3.24 14.98 -2.83
C GLY A 64 2.74 14.05 -1.73
N ASP A 65 2.60 12.75 -2.01
CA ASP A 65 2.26 11.72 -1.02
C ASP A 65 3.41 11.49 -0.04
N VAL A 66 3.15 11.57 1.27
CA VAL A 66 4.17 11.48 2.33
C VAL A 66 3.73 10.60 3.49
N ASP A 67 4.07 9.32 3.43
CA ASP A 67 3.61 8.41 4.46
C ASP A 67 4.39 8.51 5.77
N TRP A 68 3.71 8.84 6.87
CA TRP A 68 4.27 8.73 8.21
C TRP A 68 3.91 7.39 8.85
N TYR A 69 4.89 6.80 9.54
CA TYR A 69 4.72 5.56 10.32
C TYR A 69 5.24 5.75 11.75
N GLU A 70 4.59 5.10 12.72
CA GLU A 70 5.03 5.08 14.12
C GLU A 70 5.03 3.66 14.72
N PHE A 71 5.94 3.41 15.67
CA PHE A 71 5.96 2.19 16.47
C PHE A 71 6.51 2.48 17.87
N ARG A 72 6.20 1.59 18.82
CA ARG A 72 6.71 1.68 20.19
C ARG A 72 7.84 0.68 20.41
N VAL A 73 8.92 1.15 21.02
CA VAL A 73 9.99 0.28 21.49
C VAL A 73 9.68 -0.14 22.93
N GLU A 74 9.31 -1.40 23.11
CA GLU A 74 9.19 -1.98 24.45
C GLU A 74 10.58 -2.26 25.02
N GLY A 75 10.88 -1.70 26.20
CA GLY A 75 12.16 -1.91 26.88
C GLY A 75 12.18 -3.24 27.63
N LEU A 76 13.20 -4.08 27.39
CA LEU A 76 13.48 -5.24 28.23
C LEU A 76 14.27 -4.77 29.47
N TYR A 77 13.63 -4.81 30.64
CA TYR A 77 14.29 -4.66 31.94
C TYR A 77 14.95 -5.97 32.38
#